data_AF-A0A3S1DEM6-F1
#
_entry.id   AF-A0A3S1DEM6-F1
#
_cell.length_a   1.000
_cell.length_b   1.000
_cell.length_c   1.000
_cell.angle_alpha   90.00
_cell.angle_beta   90.00
_cell.angle_gamma   90.00
#
_symmetry.space_group_name_H-M   'P 1'
#
loop_
_entity.id
_entity.type
_entity.pdbx_description
1 polymer ?
#
loop_
_entity_poly.entity_id
_entity_poly.type
_entity_poly.pdbx_seq_one_letter_code
_entity_poly.pdbx_strand_id
1 'polypeptide(L)'
;KAPLLLATEPLRAKLALAATRLLPAIGANDVTRKDAAQSVRAGFRGSELSGLWLAAKGKPVEERRAGLFSHIFVGASTGDDL
;
A
#
# COMPACT_ATOMS: atom_id res chain seq x y z
N LYS A 1 1.53 -1.58 -21.89
CA LYS A 1 1.24 -1.36 -20.45
C LYS A 1 0.59 -2.60 -19.85
N ALA A 2 0.75 -2.88 -18.56
CA ALA A 2 -0.05 -3.92 -17.91
C ALA A 2 -1.53 -3.49 -17.88
N PRO A 3 -2.48 -4.34 -18.29
CA PRO A 3 -3.90 -3.99 -18.32
C PRO A 3 -4.49 -3.78 -16.92
N LEU A 4 -3.90 -4.43 -15.92
CA LEU A 4 -4.28 -4.35 -14.50
C LEU A 4 -3.03 -4.30 -13.63
N LEU A 5 -3.04 -3.44 -12.61
CA LEU A 5 -2.05 -3.35 -11.55
C LEU A 5 -2.71 -3.68 -10.22
N LEU A 6 -2.07 -4.55 -9.45
CA LEU A 6 -2.45 -4.85 -8.08
C LEU A 6 -1.30 -4.43 -7.16
N ALA A 7 -1.61 -3.66 -6.13
CA ALA A 7 -0.67 -3.28 -5.09
C ALA A 7 -1.19 -3.70 -3.73
N THR A 8 -0.31 -4.26 -2.91
CA THR A 8 -0.55 -4.49 -1.48
C THR A 8 0.52 -3.76 -0.72
N GLU A 9 0.15 -2.62 -0.16
CA GLU A 9 1.04 -1.71 0.52
C GLU A 9 0.75 -1.71 2.03
N PRO A 10 1.72 -1.34 2.86
CA PRO A 10 1.43 -1.07 4.26
C PRO A 10 0.36 0.01 4.43
N LEU A 11 -0.54 -0.20 5.37
CA LEU A 11 -1.50 0.82 5.78
C LEU A 11 -0.78 1.94 6.52
N ARG A 12 -0.78 3.15 5.96
CA ARG A 12 -0.21 4.34 6.61
C ARG A 12 -1.08 4.77 7.80
N ALA A 13 -0.83 4.15 8.96
CA ALA A 13 -1.58 4.37 10.19
C ALA A 13 -0.70 4.30 11.45
N LYS A 14 -1.07 5.08 12.47
CA LYS A 14 -0.36 5.09 13.77
C LYS A 14 -0.31 3.71 14.43
N LEU A 15 -1.40 2.93 14.32
CA LEU A 15 -1.44 1.56 14.84
C LEU A 15 -0.43 0.65 14.13
N ALA A 16 -0.32 0.74 12.81
CA ALA A 16 0.66 -0.03 12.05
C ALA A 16 2.10 0.36 12.44
N LEU A 17 2.38 1.66 12.65
CA LEU A 17 3.68 2.12 13.16
C LEU A 17 3.98 1.65 14.59
N ALA A 18 2.96 1.59 15.45
CA ALA A 18 3.14 1.08 16.80
C ALA A 18 3.45 -0.43 16.78
N ALA A 19 2.77 -1.19 15.92
CA ALA A 19 2.97 -2.64 15.78
C ALA A 19 4.39 -3.01 15.31
N THR A 20 5.09 -2.15 14.56
CA THR A 20 6.48 -2.43 14.17
C THR A 20 7.43 -2.55 15.38
N ARG A 21 7.08 -1.96 16.52
CA ARG A 21 7.82 -2.08 17.77
C ARG A 21 7.71 -3.46 18.43
N LEU A 22 6.72 -4.27 18.01
CA LEU A 22 6.52 -5.63 18.50
C LEU A 22 7.27 -6.68 17.68
N LEU A 23 7.87 -6.29 16.55
CA LEU A 23 8.65 -7.19 15.70
C LEU A 23 9.83 -7.90 16.40
N PRO A 24 10.53 -7.31 17.41
CA PRO A 24 11.50 -8.07 18.21
C PRO A 24 10.92 -9.31 18.89
N ALA A 25 9.64 -9.28 19.29
CA ALA A 25 8.99 -10.39 19.99
C ALA A 25 8.85 -11.65 19.11
N ILE A 26 8.96 -11.51 17.79
CA ILE A 26 8.96 -12.61 16.83
C ILE A 26 10.35 -12.89 16.24
N GLY A 27 11.42 -12.32 16.82
CA GLY A 27 12.80 -12.54 16.37
C GLY A 27 13.23 -11.69 15.16
N ALA A 28 12.47 -10.65 14.79
CA ALA A 28 12.86 -9.80 13.67
C ALA A 28 14.13 -8.97 13.99
N ASN A 29 15.08 -9.02 13.05
CA ASN A 29 16.34 -8.31 13.17
C ASN A 29 16.19 -6.79 12.95
N ASP A 30 17.25 -6.05 13.23
CA ASP A 30 17.33 -4.59 13.10
C ASP A 30 16.97 -4.06 11.71
N VAL A 31 17.32 -4.77 10.65
CA VAL A 31 17.01 -4.40 9.26
C VAL A 31 15.49 -4.47 9.05
N THR A 32 14.88 -5.62 9.32
CA THR A 32 13.42 -5.81 9.17
C THR A 32 12.61 -4.81 10.00
N ARG A 33 13.08 -4.47 11.21
CA ARG A 33 12.40 -3.49 12.07
C ARG A 33 12.41 -2.09 11.49
N LYS A 34 13.57 -1.66 10.98
CA LYS A 34 13.73 -0.34 10.35
C LYS A 34 12.92 -0.28 9.06
N ASP A 35 13.03 -1.31 8.24
CA ASP A 35 12.31 -1.44 6.97
C ASP A 35 10.80 -1.39 7.22
N ALA A 36 10.26 -2.18 8.13
CA ALA A 36 8.82 -2.17 8.44
C ALA A 36 8.31 -0.77 8.83
N ALA A 37 9.07 -0.04 9.65
CA ALA A 37 8.69 1.32 10.05
C ALA A 37 8.79 2.32 8.88
N GLN A 38 9.74 2.14 7.95
CA GLN A 38 9.84 2.94 6.73
C GLN A 38 8.73 2.59 5.74
N SER A 39 8.47 1.29 5.51
CA SER A 39 7.38 0.80 4.66
C SER A 39 6.02 1.31 5.12
N VAL A 40 5.71 1.32 6.44
CA VAL A 40 4.45 1.89 6.93
C VAL A 40 4.35 3.41 6.68
N ARG A 41 5.46 4.15 6.78
CA ARG A 41 5.46 5.60 6.49
C ARG A 41 5.29 5.89 5.00
N ALA A 42 5.88 5.04 4.15
CA ALA A 42 5.79 5.14 2.69
C ALA A 42 4.52 4.53 2.10
N GLY A 43 3.82 3.67 2.85
CA GLY A 43 2.59 3.00 2.44
C GLY A 43 1.43 3.96 2.24
N PHE A 44 0.20 3.50 2.05
CA PHE A 44 -0.93 4.36 1.64
C PHE A 44 -2.16 4.19 2.56
N ARG A 45 -3.12 5.10 2.44
CA ARG A 45 -4.39 5.05 3.18
C ARG A 45 -5.52 5.69 2.38
N GLY A 46 -6.73 5.16 2.57
CA GLY A 46 -7.95 5.78 2.06
C GLY A 46 -8.04 5.64 0.54
N SER A 47 -8.00 6.76 -0.18
CA SER A 47 -8.18 6.81 -1.63
C SER A 47 -6.99 7.48 -2.35
N GLU A 48 -5.83 7.52 -1.70
CA GLU A 48 -4.62 8.17 -2.22
C GLU A 48 -4.20 7.56 -3.57
N LEU A 49 -4.18 6.22 -3.68
CA LEU A 49 -3.75 5.55 -4.90
C LEU A 49 -4.75 5.73 -6.03
N SER A 50 -6.06 5.71 -5.73
CA SER A 50 -7.13 5.96 -6.71
C SER A 50 -7.01 7.36 -7.29
N GLY A 51 -6.74 8.37 -6.44
CA GLY A 51 -6.51 9.75 -6.90
C GLY A 51 -5.31 9.87 -7.82
N LEU A 52 -4.18 9.27 -7.45
CA LEU A 52 -2.97 9.24 -8.29
C LEU A 52 -3.20 8.49 -9.61
N TRP A 53 -3.92 7.37 -9.57
CA TRP A 53 -4.19 6.56 -10.74
C TRP A 53 -5.13 7.26 -11.73
N LEU A 54 -6.18 7.94 -11.24
CA LEU A 54 -7.03 8.80 -12.06
C LEU A 54 -6.22 9.94 -12.70
N ALA A 55 -5.36 10.61 -11.94
CA ALA A 55 -4.50 11.67 -12.45
C ALA A 55 -3.54 11.17 -13.56
N ALA A 56 -3.13 9.89 -13.48
CA ALA A 56 -2.33 9.22 -14.50
C ALA A 56 -3.16 8.69 -15.70
N LYS A 57 -4.42 9.10 -15.83
CA LYS A 57 -5.38 8.60 -16.84
C LYS A 57 -5.56 7.08 -16.77
N GLY A 58 -5.48 6.49 -15.58
CA GLY A 58 -5.88 5.11 -15.32
C GLY A 58 -7.30 5.04 -14.75
N LYS A 59 -7.84 3.82 -14.65
CA LYS A 59 -9.14 3.55 -14.05
C LYS A 59 -8.97 2.79 -12.73
N PRO A 60 -9.11 3.43 -11.55
CA PRO A 60 -9.20 2.69 -10.28
C PRO A 60 -10.36 1.71 -10.32
N VAL A 61 -10.13 0.52 -9.79
CA VAL A 61 -11.13 -0.55 -9.70
C VAL A 61 -11.50 -0.77 -8.23
N GLU A 62 -10.50 -0.84 -7.36
CA GLU A 62 -10.69 -1.06 -5.93
C GLU A 62 -9.58 -0.36 -5.14
N GLU A 63 -9.93 0.25 -4.02
CA GLU A 63 -8.95 0.67 -3.01
C GLU A 63 -9.58 0.57 -1.64
N ARG A 64 -8.92 -0.18 -0.74
CA ARG A 64 -9.40 -0.32 0.63
C ARG A 64 -8.33 -0.83 1.56
N ARG A 65 -8.62 -0.69 2.85
CA ARG A 65 -7.92 -1.44 3.90
C ARG A 65 -8.15 -2.95 3.73
N ALA A 66 -7.10 -3.73 3.95
CA ALA A 66 -7.15 -5.18 4.05
C ALA A 66 -6.50 -5.62 5.37
N GLY A 67 -7.32 -6.11 6.31
CA GLY A 67 -6.83 -6.53 7.62
C GLY A 67 -6.24 -5.38 8.45
N LEU A 68 -5.35 -5.72 9.38
CA LEU A 68 -4.85 -4.76 10.37
C LEU A 68 -3.84 -3.77 9.80
N PHE A 69 -2.96 -4.23 8.89
CA PHE A 69 -1.74 -3.53 8.49
C PHE A 69 -1.58 -3.32 7.00
N SER A 70 -2.51 -3.78 6.17
CA SER A 70 -2.39 -3.70 4.71
C SER A 70 -3.44 -2.78 4.11
N HIS A 71 -3.08 -2.19 2.99
CA HIS A 71 -3.90 -1.36 2.13
C HIS A 71 -3.75 -1.91 0.71
N ILE A 72 -4.86 -2.28 0.09
CA ILE A 72 -4.85 -2.85 -1.25
C ILE A 72 -5.37 -1.84 -2.26
N PHE A 73 -4.84 -1.94 -3.46
CA PHE A 73 -5.27 -1.17 -4.62
C PHE A 73 -5.28 -2.04 -5.87
N VAL A 74 -6.31 -1.85 -6.69
CA VAL A 74 -6.44 -2.43 -8.03
C VAL A 74 -6.74 -1.31 -9.01
N GLY A 75 -5.91 -1.17 -10.05
CA GLY A 75 -6.08 -0.16 -11.09
C GLY A 75 -5.94 -0.76 -12.48
N ALA A 76 -6.87 -0.44 -13.37
CA ALA A 76 -6.79 -0.80 -14.78
C ALA A 76 -6.15 0.32 -15.60
N SER A 77 -5.46 -0.03 -16.68
CA SER A 77 -5.10 0.95 -17.72
C SER A 77 -6.37 1.36 -18.45
N THR A 78 -6.53 2.65 -18.72
CA THR A 78 -7.53 3.11 -19.69
C THR A 78 -6.94 2.81 -21.06
N GLY A 79 -7.51 1.84 -21.78
CA GLY A 79 -7.01 1.42 -23.07
C GLY A 79 -7.30 2.48 -24.13
N ASP A 80 -6.47 3.51 -24.19
CA ASP A 80 -6.44 4.50 -25.28
C ASP A 80 -5.27 4.20 -26.25
N ASP A 81 -4.95 2.91 -26.44
CA ASP A 81 -4.05 2.43 -27.50
C ASP A 81 -4.87 1.78 -28.64
N LEU A 82 -5.98 2.42 -29.05
CA LEU A 82 -6.70 2.15 -30.31
C LEU A 82 -7.08 3.46 -31.00
#